data_AF-A0A843GTV6-F1
#
_entry.id   AF-A0A843GTV6-F1
#
_cell.length_a   1.000
_cell.length_b   1.000
_cell.length_c   1.000
_cell.angle_alpha   90.00
_cell.angle_beta   90.00
_cell.angle_gamma   90.00
#
_symmetry.space_group_name_H-M   'P 1'
#
loop_
_entity.id
_entity.type
_entity.pdbx_description
1 polymer ?
#
loop_
_entity_poly.entity_id
_entity_poly.type
_entity_poly.pdbx_seq_one_letter_code
_entity_poly.pdbx_strand_id
1 'polypeptide(L)'
;MTVEEIFSTLTNHMLEGIMMHEQFISYYDFLGLCGYSKDHEKHFNEEAASYRRIYHYYITTYNKLLPQSKFPQPNVIPSSWLQYTRQEVDMKTKQNAVEQGLDKWVKWERSTYDLYQQLYAELISLDKFYDAEEIKCLIYDVKLELADAEQFQLNKISMNYDMTDIIH
;
A
#
# COMPACT_ATOMS: atom_id res chain seq x y z
N MET A 1 6.38 21.29 9.08
CA MET A 1 7.54 20.37 9.06
C MET A 1 8.69 20.99 8.27
N THR A 2 9.93 20.51 8.38
CA THR A 2 10.99 20.84 7.41
C THR A 2 10.85 19.98 6.15
N VAL A 3 11.51 20.36 5.04
CA VAL A 3 11.50 19.54 3.83
C VAL A 3 12.07 18.14 4.07
N GLU A 4 13.16 18.04 4.83
CA GLU A 4 13.77 16.75 5.17
C GLU A 4 12.79 15.86 5.96
N GLU A 5 12.07 16.44 6.93
CA GLU A 5 11.04 15.73 7.69
C GLU A 5 9.90 15.27 6.78
N ILE A 6 9.45 16.09 5.83
CA ILE A 6 8.38 15.75 4.89
C ILE A 6 8.79 14.55 4.02
N PHE A 7 9.96 14.62 3.38
CA PHE A 7 10.44 13.53 2.52
C PHE A 7 10.80 12.27 3.34
N SER A 8 11.27 12.42 4.58
CA SER A 8 11.46 11.29 5.48
C SER A 8 10.12 10.62 5.80
N THR A 9 9.10 11.38 6.22
CA THR A 9 7.76 10.85 6.46
C THR A 9 7.18 10.16 5.22
N LEU A 10 7.27 10.80 4.05
CA LEU A 10 6.82 10.24 2.76
C LEU A 10 7.48 8.89 2.48
N THR A 11 8.81 8.87 2.46
CA THR A 11 9.56 7.67 2.07
C THR A 11 9.42 6.53 3.09
N ASN A 12 9.21 6.85 4.37
CA ASN A 12 8.90 5.84 5.40
C ASN A 12 7.54 5.20 5.16
N HIS A 13 6.53 6.01 4.85
CA HIS A 13 5.19 5.53 4.52
C HIS A 13 5.20 4.67 3.25
N MET A 14 5.92 5.09 2.20
CA MET A 14 6.10 4.31 0.98
C MET A 14 6.77 2.95 1.26
N LEU A 15 7.81 2.91 2.09
CA LEU A 15 8.43 1.64 2.48
C LEU A 15 7.47 0.72 3.24
N GLU A 16 6.59 1.28 4.06
CA GLU A 16 5.57 0.51 4.76
C GLU A 16 4.54 -0.07 3.79
N GLY A 17 4.12 0.71 2.77
CA GLY A 17 3.25 0.24 1.68
C GLY A 17 3.88 -0.92 0.91
N ILE A 18 5.14 -0.79 0.51
CA ILE A 18 5.88 -1.83 -0.21
C ILE A 18 5.93 -3.12 0.63
N MET A 19 6.24 -3.01 1.93
CA MET A 19 6.25 -4.18 2.82
C MET A 19 4.84 -4.73 3.07
N MET A 20 3.81 -3.89 3.02
CA MET A 20 2.42 -4.31 3.16
C MET A 20 1.98 -5.14 1.96
N HIS A 21 2.28 -4.68 0.74
CA HIS A 21 1.98 -5.43 -0.49
C HIS A 21 2.76 -6.74 -0.55
N GLU A 22 4.04 -6.75 -0.17
CA GLU A 22 4.82 -8.00 -0.06
C GLU A 22 4.13 -9.02 0.87
N GLN A 23 3.61 -8.57 2.00
CA GLN A 23 2.85 -9.46 2.89
C GLN A 23 1.50 -9.86 2.30
N PHE A 24 0.82 -9.00 1.55
CA PHE A 24 -0.42 -9.36 0.85
C PHE A 24 -0.19 -10.41 -0.25
N ILE A 25 0.91 -10.33 -0.99
CA ILE A 25 1.31 -11.36 -1.97
C ILE A 25 1.39 -12.71 -1.26
N SER A 26 2.19 -12.78 -0.18
CA SER A 26 2.34 -14.00 0.64
C SER A 26 1.01 -14.46 1.27
N TYR A 27 0.18 -13.51 1.72
CA TYR A 27 -1.14 -13.75 2.29
C TYR A 27 -2.05 -14.47 1.29
N TYR A 28 -2.19 -13.93 0.08
CA TYR A 28 -3.09 -14.50 -0.93
C TYR A 28 -2.52 -15.76 -1.59
N ASP A 29 -1.19 -15.87 -1.73
CA ASP A 29 -0.53 -17.10 -2.17
C ASP A 29 -0.80 -18.25 -1.19
N PHE A 30 -0.69 -17.99 0.11
CA PHE A 30 -1.03 -18.97 1.14
C PHE A 30 -2.48 -19.44 1.03
N LEU A 31 -3.43 -18.53 0.77
CA LEU A 31 -4.84 -18.87 0.55
C LEU A 31 -5.10 -19.57 -0.80
N GLY A 32 -4.16 -19.53 -1.74
CA GLY A 32 -4.32 -20.04 -3.10
C GLY A 32 -5.14 -19.14 -4.02
N LEU A 33 -5.15 -17.83 -3.75
CA LEU A 33 -5.87 -16.81 -4.51
C LEU A 33 -4.91 -16.05 -5.42
N CYS A 34 -4.40 -16.74 -6.45
CA CYS A 34 -3.32 -16.23 -7.29
C CYS A 34 -3.65 -14.91 -8.01
N GLY A 35 -4.93 -14.64 -8.31
CA GLY A 35 -5.35 -13.37 -8.92
C GLY A 35 -5.07 -12.18 -8.00
N TYR A 36 -5.43 -12.31 -6.71
CA TYR A 36 -5.22 -11.29 -5.69
C TYR A 36 -3.73 -11.09 -5.39
N SER A 37 -2.97 -12.19 -5.33
CA SER A 37 -1.52 -12.14 -5.14
C SER A 37 -0.82 -11.35 -6.26
N LYS A 38 -1.16 -11.63 -7.52
CA LYS A 38 -0.60 -10.92 -8.69
C LYS A 38 -0.98 -9.44 -8.73
N ASP A 39 -2.18 -9.10 -8.28
CA ASP A 39 -2.60 -7.71 -8.19
C ASP A 39 -1.71 -6.94 -7.21
N HIS A 40 -1.47 -7.50 -6.02
CA HIS A 40 -0.53 -6.90 -5.07
C HIS A 40 0.94 -6.96 -5.51
N GLU A 41 1.35 -7.94 -6.31
CA GLU A 41 2.69 -7.95 -6.95
C GLU A 41 2.85 -6.77 -7.91
N LYS A 42 1.81 -6.42 -8.65
CA LYS A 42 1.81 -5.21 -9.50
C LYS A 42 1.99 -3.95 -8.64
N HIS A 43 1.16 -3.77 -7.61
CA HIS A 43 1.26 -2.61 -6.72
C HIS A 43 2.62 -2.52 -6.02
N PHE A 44 3.16 -3.63 -5.51
CA PHE A 44 4.50 -3.70 -4.95
C PHE A 44 5.56 -3.13 -5.90
N ASN A 45 5.53 -3.54 -7.17
CA ASN A 45 6.50 -3.10 -8.17
C ASN A 45 6.35 -1.62 -8.52
N GLU A 46 5.10 -1.14 -8.65
CA GLU A 46 4.78 0.26 -8.94
C GLU A 46 5.20 1.18 -7.79
N GLU A 47 4.91 0.80 -6.54
CA GLU A 47 5.33 1.54 -5.35
C GLU A 47 6.85 1.53 -5.18
N ALA A 48 7.53 0.40 -5.39
CA ALA A 48 8.98 0.31 -5.30
C ALA A 48 9.69 1.20 -6.32
N ALA A 49 9.17 1.26 -7.55
CA ALA A 49 9.67 2.17 -8.58
C ALA A 49 9.46 3.65 -8.18
N SER A 50 8.28 3.99 -7.67
CA SER A 50 7.95 5.34 -7.18
C SER A 50 8.82 5.75 -6.00
N TYR A 51 9.05 4.86 -5.03
CA TYR A 51 9.95 5.09 -3.91
C TYR A 51 11.37 5.43 -4.40
N ARG A 52 11.87 4.64 -5.36
CA ARG A 52 13.22 4.86 -5.90
C ARG A 52 13.33 6.21 -6.60
N ARG A 53 12.30 6.60 -7.35
CA ARG A 53 12.18 7.89 -8.05
C ARG A 53 12.21 9.06 -7.05
N ILE A 54 11.40 9.03 -6.00
CA ILE A 54 11.34 10.07 -4.96
C ILE A 54 12.67 10.18 -4.20
N TYR A 55 13.26 9.04 -3.82
CA TYR A 55 14.54 9.04 -3.11
C TYR A 55 15.66 9.62 -3.99
N HIS A 56 15.67 9.28 -5.28
CA HIS A 56 16.60 9.87 -6.25
C HIS A 56 16.39 11.38 -6.39
N TYR A 57 15.14 11.83 -6.57
CA TYR A 57 14.78 13.24 -6.63
C TYR A 57 15.33 14.01 -5.43
N TYR A 58 15.11 13.52 -4.20
CA TYR A 58 15.60 14.19 -3.00
C TYR A 58 17.13 14.33 -3.00
N ILE A 59 17.85 13.26 -3.32
CA ILE A 59 19.32 13.28 -3.38
C ILE A 59 19.81 14.31 -4.39
N THR A 60 19.25 14.33 -5.59
CA THR A 60 19.71 15.22 -6.66
C THR A 60 19.34 16.68 -6.41
N THR A 61 18.20 16.94 -5.78
CA THR A 61 17.73 18.30 -5.49
C THR A 61 18.43 18.89 -4.27
N TYR A 62 18.60 18.11 -3.21
CA TYR A 62 19.13 18.58 -1.92
C TYR A 62 20.60 18.25 -1.68
N ASN A 63 21.24 17.46 -2.55
CA ASN A 63 22.61 16.97 -2.41
C ASN A 63 22.86 16.29 -1.05
N LYS A 64 21.85 15.58 -0.54
CA LYS A 64 21.84 14.94 0.77
C LYS A 64 21.13 13.60 0.73
N LEU A 65 21.57 12.68 1.57
CA LEU A 65 20.82 11.46 1.85
C LEU A 65 19.70 11.75 2.85
N LEU A 66 18.56 11.08 2.71
CA LEU A 66 17.56 11.07 3.76
C LEU A 66 18.06 10.20 4.93
N PRO A 67 17.79 10.60 6.18
CA PRO A 67 18.05 9.74 7.33
C PRO A 67 17.36 8.39 7.16
N GLN A 68 18.10 7.31 7.43
CA GLN A 68 17.58 5.96 7.26
C GLN A 68 16.42 5.70 8.23
N SER A 69 15.33 5.16 7.69
CA SER A 69 14.13 4.86 8.47
C SER A 69 14.27 3.58 9.28
N LYS A 70 13.39 3.43 10.27
CA LYS A 70 13.13 2.11 10.85
C LYS A 70 12.50 1.25 9.76
N PHE A 71 13.04 0.05 9.53
CA PHE A 71 12.41 -0.92 8.66
C PHE A 71 10.97 -1.19 9.13
N PRO A 72 9.96 -0.81 8.33
CA PRO A 72 8.58 -1.05 8.70
C PRO A 72 8.32 -2.56 8.72
N GLN A 73 7.49 -2.98 9.66
CA GLN A 73 7.06 -4.36 9.83
C GLN A 73 5.54 -4.36 9.93
N PRO A 74 4.83 -4.16 8.81
CA PRO A 74 3.38 -4.28 8.81
C PRO A 74 2.99 -5.67 9.31
N ASN A 75 1.79 -5.82 9.84
CA ASN A 75 1.31 -7.09 10.38
C ASN A 75 0.04 -7.51 9.64
N VAL A 76 0.17 -7.82 8.35
CA VAL A 76 -0.93 -8.24 7.47
C VAL A 76 -1.29 -9.71 7.73
N ILE A 77 -0.27 -10.58 7.79
CA ILE A 77 -0.46 -12.02 7.98
C ILE A 77 -0.69 -12.31 9.47
N PRO A 78 -1.82 -12.89 9.88
CA PRO A 78 -2.03 -13.29 11.26
C PRO A 78 -0.99 -14.31 11.71
N SER A 79 -0.39 -14.12 12.88
CA SER A 79 0.61 -15.05 13.43
C SER A 79 0.07 -16.46 13.65
N SER A 80 -1.25 -16.60 13.85
CA SER A 80 -1.93 -17.89 13.95
C SER A 80 -1.85 -18.71 12.67
N TRP A 81 -1.54 -18.12 11.51
CA TRP A 81 -1.44 -18.85 10.24
C TRP A 81 -0.17 -19.68 10.14
N LEU A 82 0.87 -19.36 10.91
CA LEU A 82 2.17 -20.03 10.87
C LEU A 82 2.12 -21.52 11.26
N GLN A 83 1.04 -21.96 11.92
CA GLN A 83 0.84 -23.35 12.33
C GLN A 83 0.08 -24.19 11.30
N TYR A 84 -0.41 -23.59 10.21
CA TYR A 84 -1.21 -24.26 9.19
C TYR A 84 -0.45 -24.36 7.87
N THR A 85 -0.67 -25.44 7.15
CA THR A 85 -0.37 -25.58 5.73
C THR A 85 -1.50 -24.97 4.90
N ARG A 86 -1.20 -24.59 3.65
CA ARG A 86 -2.22 -23.98 2.76
C ARG A 86 -3.41 -24.91 2.47
N GLN A 87 -3.23 -26.22 2.56
CA GLN A 87 -4.29 -27.22 2.37
C GLN A 87 -5.26 -27.31 3.56
N GLU A 88 -4.84 -26.86 4.74
CA GLU A 88 -5.64 -26.92 5.97
C GLU A 88 -6.58 -25.71 6.13
N VAL A 89 -6.47 -24.71 5.27
CA VAL A 89 -7.32 -23.51 5.32
C VAL A 89 -8.67 -23.79 4.64
N ASP A 90 -9.74 -23.81 5.44
CA ASP A 90 -11.10 -24.01 4.95
C ASP A 90 -11.66 -22.81 4.17
N MET A 91 -12.75 -23.03 3.44
CA MET A 91 -13.39 -22.00 2.60
C MET A 91 -13.91 -20.81 3.39
N LYS A 92 -14.41 -21.02 4.62
CA LYS A 92 -14.95 -19.92 5.43
C LYS A 92 -13.83 -19.00 5.92
N THR A 93 -12.70 -19.59 6.27
CA THR A 93 -11.49 -18.87 6.66
C THR A 93 -10.96 -18.06 5.48
N LYS A 94 -10.93 -18.63 4.26
CA LYS A 94 -10.56 -17.89 3.04
C LYS A 94 -11.50 -16.72 2.77
N GLN A 95 -12.81 -16.92 2.86
CA GLN A 95 -13.81 -15.87 2.67
C GLN A 95 -13.57 -14.69 3.63
N ASN A 96 -13.47 -14.98 4.93
CA ASN A 96 -13.25 -13.97 5.96
C ASN A 96 -11.88 -13.27 5.79
N ALA A 97 -10.88 -14.01 5.31
CA ALA A 97 -9.56 -13.49 5.03
C ALA A 97 -9.59 -12.47 3.87
N VAL A 98 -10.30 -12.77 2.79
CA VAL A 98 -10.49 -11.81 1.68
C VAL A 98 -11.22 -10.56 2.14
N GLU A 99 -12.28 -10.71 2.93
CA GLU A 99 -12.99 -9.57 3.51
C GLU A 99 -12.07 -8.66 4.34
N GLN A 100 -11.30 -9.24 5.26
CA GLN A 100 -10.36 -8.51 6.10
C GLN A 100 -9.20 -7.90 5.31
N GLY A 101 -8.67 -8.63 4.33
CA GLY A 101 -7.58 -8.18 3.48
C GLY A 101 -7.98 -6.95 2.66
N LEU A 102 -9.15 -6.97 2.03
CA LEU A 102 -9.67 -5.84 1.28
C LEU A 102 -9.99 -4.64 2.17
N ASP A 103 -10.60 -4.85 3.34
CA ASP A 103 -10.83 -3.76 4.30
C ASP A 103 -9.52 -3.10 4.74
N LYS A 104 -8.48 -3.91 5.00
CA LYS A 104 -7.17 -3.41 5.36
C LYS A 104 -6.50 -2.63 4.23
N TRP A 105 -6.58 -3.14 3.00
CA TRP A 105 -6.03 -2.47 1.83
C TRP A 105 -6.72 -1.14 1.55
N VAL A 106 -8.05 -1.09 1.51
CA VAL A 106 -8.82 0.15 1.31
C VAL A 106 -8.52 1.18 2.39
N LYS A 107 -8.40 0.76 3.66
CA LYS A 107 -8.01 1.66 4.76
C LYS A 107 -6.59 2.19 4.58
N TRP A 108 -5.67 1.36 4.14
CA TRP A 108 -4.30 1.78 3.83
C TRP A 108 -4.30 2.87 2.76
N GLU A 109 -4.90 2.60 1.59
CA GLU A 109 -4.92 3.56 0.48
C GLU A 109 -5.58 4.90 0.85
N ARG A 110 -6.65 4.85 1.65
CA ARG A 110 -7.29 6.08 2.14
C ARG A 110 -6.34 6.86 3.04
N SER A 111 -5.65 6.20 3.96
CA SER A 111 -4.68 6.85 4.83
C SER A 111 -3.47 7.41 4.07
N THR A 112 -3.02 6.70 3.03
CA THR A 112 -1.95 7.14 2.13
C THR A 112 -2.36 8.41 1.38
N TYR A 113 -3.57 8.43 0.82
CA TYR A 113 -4.12 9.60 0.15
C TYR A 113 -4.18 10.81 1.09
N ASP A 114 -4.74 10.65 2.29
CA ASP A 114 -4.87 11.72 3.28
C ASP A 114 -3.48 12.25 3.71
N LEU A 115 -2.52 11.36 3.96
CA LEU A 115 -1.14 11.72 4.29
C LEU A 115 -0.48 12.51 3.17
N TYR A 116 -0.58 12.05 1.91
CA TYR A 116 0.06 12.73 0.80
C TYR A 116 -0.52 14.13 0.58
N GLN A 117 -1.84 14.31 0.75
CA GLN A 117 -2.48 15.63 0.73
C GLN A 117 -1.93 16.55 1.84
N GLN A 118 -1.74 16.02 3.04
CA GLN A 118 -1.14 16.78 4.14
C GLN A 118 0.30 17.20 3.81
N LEU A 119 1.14 16.28 3.33
CA LEU A 119 2.54 16.57 2.99
C LEU A 119 2.65 17.57 1.83
N TYR A 120 1.75 17.48 0.85
CA TYR A 120 1.63 18.47 -0.22
C TYR A 120 1.32 19.86 0.35
N ALA A 121 0.32 19.98 1.23
CA ALA A 121 -0.06 21.25 1.83
C ALA A 121 1.08 21.87 2.67
N GLU A 122 1.82 21.05 3.41
CA GLU A 122 3.02 21.46 4.14
C GLU A 122 4.09 22.05 3.19
N LEU A 123 4.38 21.40 2.05
CA LEU A 123 5.34 21.91 1.07
C LEU A 123 4.88 23.24 0.46
N ILE A 124 3.59 23.38 0.15
CA ILE A 124 3.03 24.66 -0.32
C ILE A 124 3.22 25.76 0.73
N SER A 125 3.00 25.46 2.01
CA SER A 125 3.18 26.44 3.10
C SER A 125 4.64 26.89 3.31
N LEU A 126 5.60 26.10 2.80
CA LEU A 126 7.04 26.38 2.85
C LEU A 126 7.55 27.03 1.55
N ASP A 127 6.66 27.43 0.64
CA ASP A 127 6.98 27.91 -0.71
C ASP A 127 7.82 26.92 -1.54
N LYS A 128 7.65 25.61 -1.29
CA LYS A 128 8.35 24.51 -1.95
C LYS A 128 7.52 23.92 -3.09
N PHE A 129 7.16 24.77 -4.06
CA PHE A 129 6.22 24.42 -5.12
C PHE A 129 6.68 23.25 -6.00
N TYR A 130 7.97 23.18 -6.35
CA TYR A 130 8.48 22.08 -7.17
C TYR A 130 8.45 20.74 -6.43
N ASP A 131 8.79 20.73 -5.14
CA ASP A 131 8.69 19.53 -4.32
C ASP A 131 7.22 19.11 -4.16
N ALA A 132 6.32 20.08 -4.03
CA ALA A 132 4.88 19.82 -3.95
C ALA A 132 4.31 19.21 -5.24
N GLU A 133 4.84 19.54 -6.42
CA GLU A 133 4.40 18.87 -7.66
C GLU A 133 4.84 17.41 -7.71
N GLU A 134 5.98 17.03 -7.12
CA GLU A 134 6.38 15.62 -6.96
C GLU A 134 5.41 14.85 -6.03
N ILE A 135 5.10 15.48 -4.89
CA ILE A 135 3.87 15.35 -4.09
C ILE A 135 2.62 14.84 -4.83
N LYS A 136 2.15 15.75 -5.68
CA LYS A 136 0.86 15.71 -6.33
C LYS A 136 0.72 14.58 -7.33
N CYS A 137 1.80 14.18 -8.01
CA CYS A 137 1.79 12.98 -8.85
C CYS A 137 1.41 11.74 -8.03
N LEU A 138 1.99 11.57 -6.84
CA LEU A 138 1.66 10.46 -5.94
C LEU A 138 0.22 10.52 -5.43
N ILE A 139 -0.31 11.73 -5.16
CA ILE A 139 -1.72 11.93 -4.77
C ILE A 139 -2.67 11.45 -5.88
N TYR A 140 -2.33 11.73 -7.14
CA TYR A 140 -3.14 11.31 -8.27
C TYR A 140 -3.13 9.79 -8.40
N ASP A 141 -1.95 9.17 -8.32
CA ASP A 141 -1.79 7.71 -8.46
C ASP A 141 -2.57 6.97 -7.35
N VAL A 142 -2.35 7.31 -6.08
CA VAL A 142 -3.06 6.67 -4.96
C VAL A 142 -4.57 6.93 -5.00
N LYS A 143 -5.03 8.03 -5.60
CA LYS A 143 -6.46 8.30 -5.74
C LYS A 143 -7.12 7.33 -6.73
N LEU A 144 -6.42 6.98 -7.80
CA LEU A 144 -6.89 5.98 -8.75
C LEU A 144 -6.91 4.59 -8.10
N GLU A 145 -5.82 4.21 -7.42
CA GLU A 145 -5.72 2.94 -6.71
C GLU A 145 -6.80 2.79 -5.63
N LEU A 146 -7.04 3.83 -4.83
CA LEU A 146 -8.11 3.85 -3.83
C LEU A 146 -9.48 3.65 -4.48
N ALA A 147 -9.76 4.30 -5.61
CA ALA A 147 -11.04 4.15 -6.29
C ALA A 147 -11.24 2.72 -6.83
N ASP A 148 -10.18 2.13 -7.38
CA ASP A 148 -10.19 0.75 -7.87
C ASP A 148 -10.37 -0.25 -6.70
N ALA A 149 -9.64 -0.07 -5.60
CA ALA A 149 -9.75 -0.89 -4.39
C ALA A 149 -11.14 -0.80 -3.74
N GLU A 150 -11.70 0.42 -3.62
CA GLU A 150 -13.07 0.64 -3.12
C GLU A 150 -14.10 -0.05 -4.02
N GLN A 151 -13.99 0.12 -5.34
CA GLN A 151 -14.91 -0.50 -6.28
C GLN A 151 -14.80 -2.03 -6.25
N PHE A 152 -13.60 -2.57 -6.15
CA PHE A 152 -13.37 -4.00 -6.02
C PHE A 152 -13.99 -4.55 -4.73
N GLN A 153 -13.80 -3.87 -3.60
CA GLN A 153 -14.43 -4.24 -2.33
C GLN A 153 -15.96 -4.19 -2.41
N LEU A 154 -16.54 -3.13 -2.99
CA LEU A 154 -17.99 -3.01 -3.17
C LEU A 154 -18.57 -4.15 -4.03
N ASN A 155 -17.86 -4.57 -5.08
CA ASN A 155 -18.26 -5.72 -5.88
C ASN A 155 -18.31 -6.99 -5.03
N LYS A 156 -17.27 -7.27 -4.23
CA LYS A 156 -17.25 -8.44 -3.34
C LYS A 156 -18.34 -8.36 -2.26
N ILE A 157 -18.60 -7.19 -1.68
CA ILE A 157 -19.73 -6.97 -0.75
C ILE A 157 -21.07 -7.28 -1.43
N SER A 158 -21.27 -6.81 -2.67
CA SER A 158 -22.53 -7.03 -3.40
C SER A 158 -22.82 -8.51 -3.68
N MET A 159 -21.76 -9.32 -3.75
CA MET A 159 -21.82 -10.77 -3.93
C MET A 159 -21.75 -11.52 -2.58
N ASN A 160 -21.79 -10.80 -1.46
CA ASN A 160 -21.65 -11.36 -0.11
C ASN A 160 -20.39 -12.24 0.03
N TYR A 161 -19.30 -11.82 -0.63
CA TYR A 161 -18.03 -12.53 -0.69
C TYR A 161 -18.21 -14.00 -1.14
N ASP A 162 -19.02 -14.27 -2.16
CA ASP A 162 -19.22 -15.62 -2.70
C ASP A 162 -17.87 -16.25 -3.09
N MET A 163 -17.59 -17.44 -2.54
CA MET A 163 -16.32 -18.13 -2.80
C MET A 163 -16.14 -18.55 -4.26
N THR A 164 -17.24 -18.73 -5.01
CA THR A 164 -17.21 -19.00 -6.45
C THR A 164 -16.59 -17.84 -7.21
N ASP A 165 -16.90 -16.61 -6.81
CA ASP A 165 -16.37 -15.37 -7.39
C ASP A 165 -14.99 -14.98 -6.85
N ILE A 166 -14.63 -15.44 -5.66
CA ILE A 166 -13.29 -15.20 -5.08
C ILE A 166 -12.23 -16.09 -5.75
N ILE A 167 -12.60 -17.33 -6.11
CA ILE A 167 -11.65 -18.33 -6.65
C ILE A 167 -11.49 -18.18 -8.18
N HIS A 168 -12.44 -17.53 -8.86
CA HIS A 168 -12.44 -17.30 -10.31
C HIS A 168 -11.99 -15.87 -10.66
#